data_AF-A0A7G5YGH4-F1
#
_entry.id   AF-A0A7G5YGH4-F1
#
_cell.length_a   1.000
_cell.length_b   1.000
_cell.length_c   1.000
_cell.angle_alpha   90.00
_cell.angle_beta   90.00
_cell.angle_gamma   90.00
#
_symmetry.space_group_name_H-M   'P 1'
#
loop_
_entity.id
_entity.type
_entity.pdbx_description
1 polymer ?
#
loop_
_entity_poly.entity_id
_entity_poly.type
_entity_poly.pdbx_seq_one_letter_code
_entity_poly.pdbx_strand_id
1 'polypeptide(L)'
;MTFSWHPGGRTPYVRVKKTRKPPARDPKVREIVVGAKESAPVIGIGSAGRIIAVDLDATSPHILVNGAPGGGKSVTLRRIACQMLHNGSLVFVLDTKRISHPWASGLPGVTYCRDIHPRPARRLRQGRPAPYPRR
;
A
#
# COMPACT_ATOMS: atom_id res chain seq x y z
N MET A 1 -18.61 13.03 -8.75
CA MET A 1 -19.93 13.67 -8.92
C MET A 1 -20.57 13.00 -10.12
N THR A 2 -21.85 12.65 -10.05
CA THR A 2 -22.54 12.00 -11.17
C THR A 2 -23.70 12.88 -11.61
N PHE A 3 -23.80 13.10 -12.93
CA PHE A 3 -24.84 13.89 -13.55
C PHE A 3 -25.77 12.95 -14.32
N SER A 4 -27.06 13.06 -14.05
CA SER A 4 -28.09 12.41 -14.85
C SER A 4 -28.97 13.50 -15.45
N TRP A 5 -28.90 13.61 -16.77
CA TRP A 5 -29.64 14.60 -17.55
C TRP A 5 -31.01 14.04 -17.87
N HIS A 6 -32.06 14.78 -17.53
CA HIS A 6 -33.45 14.44 -17.86
C HIS A 6 -34.02 15.56 -18.73
N PRO A 7 -33.67 15.59 -20.04
CA PRO A 7 -34.07 16.65 -20.95
C PRO A 7 -35.52 16.52 -21.46
N GLY A 8 -36.16 15.37 -21.23
CA GLY A 8 -37.54 15.11 -21.69
C GLY A 8 -38.60 15.72 -20.77
N GLY A 9 -39.73 16.14 -21.38
CA GLY A 9 -40.90 16.65 -20.68
C GLY A 9 -40.97 18.18 -20.57
N ARG A 10 -42.00 18.68 -19.87
CA ARG A 10 -42.28 20.12 -19.70
C ARG A 10 -41.29 20.83 -18.77
N THR A 11 -40.61 20.10 -17.91
CA THR A 11 -39.67 20.61 -16.89
C THR A 11 -38.37 19.82 -16.95
N PRO A 12 -37.45 20.17 -17.86
CA PRO A 12 -36.15 19.52 -17.92
C PRO A 12 -35.36 19.79 -16.64
N TYR A 13 -34.72 18.75 -16.09
CA TYR A 13 -33.93 18.87 -14.87
C TYR A 13 -32.65 18.02 -14.93
N VAL A 14 -31.70 18.38 -14.07
CA VAL A 14 -30.44 17.65 -13.86
C VAL A 14 -30.40 17.12 -12.45
N ARG A 15 -30.23 15.80 -12.32
CA ARG A 15 -29.96 15.20 -11.02
C ARG A 15 -28.45 15.15 -10.79
N VAL A 16 -27.99 15.87 -9.77
CA VAL A 16 -26.59 15.92 -9.38
C VAL A 16 -26.39 15.11 -8.10
N LYS A 17 -25.68 13.98 -8.19
CA LYS A 17 -25.31 13.20 -7.00
C LYS A 17 -23.90 13.58 -6.56
N LYS A 18 -23.80 14.24 -5.40
CA LYS A 18 -22.50 14.54 -4.77
C LYS A 18 -21.90 13.25 -4.23
N THR A 19 -20.72 12.89 -4.74
CA THR A 19 -19.96 11.76 -4.24
C THR A 19 -19.46 12.09 -2.84
N ARG A 20 -19.86 11.29 -1.84
CA ARG A 20 -19.34 11.46 -0.48
C ARG A 20 -17.87 11.06 -0.46
N LYS A 21 -17.03 11.91 0.13
CA LYS A 21 -15.64 11.58 0.40
C LYS A 21 -15.63 10.47 1.47
N PRO A 22 -14.84 9.40 1.30
CA PRO A 22 -14.70 8.42 2.35
C PRO A 22 -14.13 9.06 3.63
N PRO A 23 -14.49 8.55 4.81
CA PRO A 23 -13.98 9.05 6.08
C PRO A 23 -12.45 8.90 6.14
N ALA A 24 -11.78 9.80 6.88
CA ALA A 24 -10.31 9.81 6.98
C ALA A 24 -9.76 8.59 7.73
N ARG A 25 -10.54 8.03 8.66
CA ARG A 25 -10.25 6.78 9.37
C ARG A 25 -11.54 5.98 9.45
N ASP A 26 -11.45 4.69 9.19
CA ASP A 26 -12.56 3.76 9.33
C ASP A 26 -12.04 2.49 10.02
N PRO A 27 -12.57 2.12 11.21
CA PRO A 27 -12.18 0.91 11.93
C PRO A 27 -12.28 -0.35 11.07
N LYS A 28 -13.23 -0.40 10.13
CA LYS A 28 -13.47 -1.54 9.23
C LYS A 28 -12.29 -1.81 8.29
N VAL A 29 -11.41 -0.82 8.08
CA VAL A 29 -10.22 -0.97 7.24
C VAL A 29 -9.32 -2.08 7.77
N ARG A 30 -9.27 -2.29 9.09
CA ARG A 30 -8.48 -3.38 9.67
C ARG A 30 -9.03 -4.74 9.29
N GLU A 31 -10.34 -4.93 9.43
CA GLU A 31 -11.03 -6.17 9.07
C GLU A 31 -10.88 -6.47 7.57
N ILE A 32 -11.03 -5.45 6.72
CA ILE A 32 -10.85 -5.57 5.27
C ILE A 32 -9.44 -6.03 4.91
N VAL A 33 -8.40 -5.53 5.59
CA VAL A 33 -7.01 -5.93 5.34
C VAL A 33 -6.75 -7.36 5.79
N VAL A 34 -7.25 -7.74 6.97
CA VAL A 34 -7.06 -9.09 7.51
C VAL A 34 -7.75 -10.13 6.63
N GLY A 35 -8.89 -9.80 6.04
CA GLY A 35 -9.60 -10.66 5.09
C GLY A 35 -9.10 -10.60 3.65
N ALA A 36 -8.11 -9.76 3.33
CA ALA A 36 -7.60 -9.63 1.97
C ALA A 36 -6.70 -10.82 1.61
N LYS A 37 -6.78 -11.26 0.35
CA LYS A 37 -5.87 -12.28 -0.19
C LYS A 37 -4.44 -11.74 -0.21
N GLU A 38 -3.44 -12.61 0.00
CA GLU A 38 -2.03 -12.23 -0.05
C GLU A 38 -1.65 -11.54 -1.36
N SER A 39 -2.03 -12.13 -2.50
CA SER A 39 -1.80 -11.57 -3.82
C SER A 39 -2.70 -10.38 -4.15
N ALA A 40 -3.61 -9.99 -3.25
CA ALA A 40 -4.55 -8.89 -3.47
C ALA A 40 -4.47 -7.77 -2.41
N PRO A 41 -3.34 -7.06 -2.28
CA PRO A 41 -3.19 -6.03 -1.26
C PRO A 41 -4.19 -4.89 -1.44
N VAL A 42 -4.81 -4.48 -0.33
CA VAL A 42 -5.78 -3.39 -0.30
C VAL A 42 -5.06 -2.05 -0.36
N ILE A 43 -5.37 -1.24 -1.36
CA ILE A 43 -4.88 0.14 -1.50
C ILE A 43 -5.71 1.06 -0.59
N GLY A 44 -7.04 0.94 -0.63
CA GLY A 44 -7.93 1.81 0.13
C GLY A 44 -9.41 1.61 -0.19
N ILE A 45 -10.22 2.58 0.23
CA ILE A 45 -11.66 2.59 0.02
C ILE A 45 -11.99 3.74 -0.93
N GLY A 46 -12.54 3.38 -2.09
CA GLY A 46 -13.00 4.31 -3.11
C GLY A 46 -14.31 5.00 -2.74
N SER A 47 -14.82 5.77 -3.69
CA SER A 47 -16.15 6.36 -3.57
C SER A 47 -17.22 5.27 -3.38
N ALA A 48 -18.27 5.59 -2.62
CA ALA A 48 -19.35 4.67 -2.28
C ALA A 48 -18.93 3.41 -1.49
N GLY A 49 -17.77 3.41 -0.83
CA GLY A 49 -17.35 2.32 0.04
C GLY A 49 -16.73 1.12 -0.71
N ARG A 50 -16.48 1.26 -2.01
CA ARG A 50 -15.86 0.19 -2.81
C ARG A 50 -14.42 -0.05 -2.35
N ILE A 51 -14.08 -1.30 -2.06
CA ILE A 51 -12.69 -1.69 -1.75
C ILE A 51 -11.87 -1.61 -3.05
N ILE A 52 -10.73 -0.94 -2.97
CA ILE A 52 -9.75 -0.85 -4.05
C ILE A 52 -8.54 -1.68 -3.63
N ALA A 53 -8.28 -2.75 -4.39
CA ALA A 53 -7.13 -3.63 -4.22
C ALA A 53 -6.45 -3.84 -5.58
N VAL A 54 -5.19 -4.25 -5.55
CA VAL A 54 -4.46 -4.71 -6.74
C VAL A 54 -4.60 -6.22 -6.80
N ASP A 55 -4.82 -6.82 -7.95
CA ASP A 55 -4.75 -8.27 -8.14
C ASP A 55 -3.42 -8.62 -8.81
N LEU A 56 -2.48 -9.18 -8.06
CA LEU A 56 -1.14 -9.54 -8.53
C LEU A 56 -1.09 -10.90 -9.24
N ASP A 57 -2.16 -11.71 -9.17
CA ASP A 57 -2.23 -13.00 -9.87
C ASP A 57 -2.80 -12.83 -11.28
N ALA A 58 -3.77 -11.93 -11.45
CA ALA A 58 -4.42 -11.70 -12.74
C ALA A 58 -3.70 -10.68 -13.64
N THR A 59 -2.79 -9.87 -13.07
CA THR A 59 -2.04 -8.84 -13.80
C THR A 59 -0.54 -9.06 -13.68
N SER A 60 0.27 -8.51 -14.58
CA SER A 60 1.72 -8.47 -14.36
C SER A 60 1.98 -7.86 -12.98
N PRO A 61 2.78 -8.50 -12.09
CA PRO A 61 2.88 -8.17 -10.67
C PRO A 61 3.72 -6.90 -10.43
N HIS A 62 3.37 -5.81 -11.11
CA HIS A 62 4.08 -4.56 -11.14
C HIS A 62 3.09 -3.42 -10.89
N ILE A 63 3.39 -2.62 -9.86
CA ILE A 63 2.56 -1.48 -9.47
C ILE A 63 3.39 -0.22 -9.67
N LEU A 64 2.84 0.72 -10.44
CA LEU A 64 3.37 2.08 -10.55
C LEU A 64 2.47 3.05 -9.78
N VAL A 65 3.06 3.82 -8.87
CA VAL A 65 2.34 4.85 -8.08
C VAL A 65 2.86 6.23 -8.47
N ASN A 66 2.00 7.03 -9.10
CA ASN A 66 2.29 8.41 -9.48
C ASN A 66 1.40 9.40 -8.68
N GLY A 67 1.92 10.58 -8.40
CA GLY A 67 1.21 11.68 -7.78
C GLY A 67 2.13 12.86 -7.48
N ALA A 68 1.56 14.04 -7.27
CA ALA A 68 2.29 15.23 -6.82
C ALA A 68 2.92 15.02 -5.42
N PRO A 69 3.89 15.86 -4.99
CA PRO A 69 4.28 15.94 -3.58
C PRO A 69 3.05 16.05 -2.67
N GLY A 70 3.02 15.30 -1.56
CA GLY A 70 1.86 15.23 -0.67
C GLY A 70 0.69 14.34 -1.17
N GLY A 71 0.71 13.86 -2.42
CA GLY A 71 -0.34 13.03 -3.00
C GLY A 71 -0.43 11.58 -2.47
N GLY A 72 0.25 11.25 -1.37
CA GLY A 72 0.12 9.96 -0.71
C GLY A 72 0.95 8.80 -1.28
N LYS A 73 1.83 9.02 -2.25
CA LYS A 73 2.67 7.96 -2.86
C LYS A 73 3.36 7.05 -1.84
N SER A 74 4.12 7.63 -0.91
CA SER A 74 4.86 6.88 0.11
C SER A 74 3.92 6.17 1.09
N VAL A 75 2.73 6.72 1.35
CA VAL A 75 1.71 6.10 2.21
C VAL A 75 1.10 4.88 1.53
N THR A 76 0.79 4.98 0.23
CA THR A 76 0.29 3.84 -0.57
C THR A 76 1.32 2.72 -0.65
N LEU A 77 2.58 3.04 -0.94
CA LEU A 77 3.66 2.03 -0.98
C LEU A 77 3.90 1.39 0.39
N ARG A 78 3.90 2.18 1.46
CA ARG A 78 3.98 1.66 2.84
C ARG A 78 2.84 0.69 3.14
N ARG A 79 1.62 1.03 2.74
CA ARG A 79 0.43 0.20 2.95
C ARG A 79 0.57 -1.17 2.28
N ILE A 80 1.01 -1.20 1.03
CA ILE A 80 1.25 -2.44 0.29
C ILE A 80 2.36 -3.24 0.97
N ALA A 81 3.51 -2.61 1.25
CA ALA A 81 4.65 -3.26 1.89
C ALA A 81 4.30 -3.89 3.25
N CYS A 82 3.51 -3.21 4.09
CA CYS A 82 3.09 -3.77 5.37
C CYS A 82 2.18 -5.00 5.22
N GLN A 83 1.33 -5.04 4.20
CA GLN A 83 0.48 -6.21 3.92
C GLN A 83 1.31 -7.38 3.41
N MET A 84 2.28 -7.13 2.53
CA MET A 84 3.22 -8.15 2.05
C MET A 84 4.04 -8.73 3.22
N LEU A 85 4.61 -7.86 4.07
CA LEU A 85 5.36 -8.29 5.25
C LEU A 85 4.51 -9.12 6.23
N HIS A 86 3.25 -8.74 6.43
CA HIS A 86 2.32 -9.49 7.29
C HIS A 86 2.11 -10.92 6.78
N ASN A 87 2.14 -11.12 5.46
CA ASN A 87 1.97 -12.42 4.84
C ASN A 87 3.30 -13.17 4.63
N GLY A 88 4.40 -12.67 5.20
CA GLY A 88 5.70 -13.33 5.19
C GLY A 88 6.60 -12.99 4.00
N SER A 89 6.23 -12.03 3.16
CA SER A 89 7.09 -11.60 2.04
C SER A 89 8.33 -10.86 2.53
N LEU A 90 9.41 -10.91 1.74
CA LEU A 90 10.59 -10.07 1.92
C LEU A 90 10.40 -8.75 1.17
N VAL A 91 10.75 -7.62 1.79
CA VAL A 91 10.60 -6.29 1.19
C VAL A 91 11.95 -5.57 1.09
N PHE A 92 12.30 -5.18 -0.12
CA PHE A 92 13.44 -4.32 -0.40
C PHE A 92 12.95 -2.89 -0.61
N VAL A 93 13.40 -1.97 0.24
CA VAL A 93 13.01 -0.56 0.19
C VAL A 93 14.21 0.27 -0.25
N LEU A 94 14.11 0.85 -1.44
CA LEU A 94 15.09 1.78 -2.00
C LEU A 94 14.60 3.22 -1.79
N ASP A 95 14.98 3.85 -0.67
CA ASP A 95 14.57 5.23 -0.34
C ASP A 95 15.75 6.20 -0.49
N THR A 96 16.05 6.55 -1.74
CA THR A 96 17.12 7.49 -2.07
C THR A 96 16.86 8.89 -1.52
N LYS A 97 15.57 9.24 -1.31
CA LYS A 97 15.16 10.52 -0.72
C LYS A 97 15.31 10.55 0.80
N ARG A 98 15.45 9.37 1.44
CA ARG A 98 15.65 9.17 2.89
C ARG A 98 14.52 9.65 3.81
N ILE A 99 13.44 10.18 3.25
CA ILE A 99 12.29 10.73 4.00
C ILE A 99 11.00 9.94 3.79
N SER A 100 10.97 9.02 2.83
CA SER A 100 9.74 8.38 2.39
C SER A 100 9.41 7.13 3.21
N HIS A 101 10.44 6.37 3.57
CA HIS A 101 10.31 5.08 4.24
C HIS A 101 11.25 4.87 5.46
N PRO A 102 11.49 5.87 6.33
CA PRO A 102 12.35 5.68 7.52
C PRO A 102 11.79 4.61 8.47
N TRP A 103 10.48 4.37 8.46
CA TRP A 103 9.80 3.32 9.23
C TRP A 103 10.27 1.90 8.90
N ALA A 104 10.85 1.69 7.71
CA ALA A 104 11.24 0.38 7.21
C ALA A 104 12.57 -0.11 7.81
N SER A 105 13.35 0.79 8.41
CA SER A 105 14.66 0.50 8.95
C SER A 105 14.57 -0.42 10.17
N GLY A 106 15.25 -1.57 10.12
CA GLY A 106 15.36 -2.51 11.24
C GLY A 106 14.16 -3.45 11.42
N LEU A 107 13.20 -3.44 10.50
CA LEU A 107 12.09 -4.39 10.53
C LEU A 107 12.53 -5.78 10.04
N PRO A 108 12.07 -6.87 10.70
CA PRO A 108 12.26 -8.22 10.18
C PRO A 108 11.70 -8.36 8.76
N GLY A 109 12.43 -9.08 7.89
CA GLY A 109 12.03 -9.26 6.49
C GLY A 109 12.24 -8.04 5.58
N VAL A 110 12.80 -6.94 6.11
CA VAL A 110 13.03 -5.71 5.34
C VAL A 110 14.52 -5.45 5.12
N THR A 111 14.89 -5.23 3.86
CA THR A 111 16.20 -4.66 3.49
C THR A 111 16.01 -3.20 3.10
N TYR A 112 16.54 -2.29 3.92
CA TYR A 112 16.41 -0.84 3.70
C TYR A 112 17.70 -0.22 3.15
N CYS A 113 17.64 0.28 1.93
CA CYS A 113 18.74 0.91 1.22
C CYS A 113 18.48 2.41 1.04
N ARG A 114 19.39 3.24 1.55
CA ARG A 114 19.34 4.71 1.44
C ARG A 114 20.33 5.29 0.43
N ASP A 115 21.32 4.50 0.04
CA ASP A 115 22.41 4.90 -0.82
C ASP A 115 22.30 4.13 -2.14
N ILE A 116 22.48 4.83 -3.26
CA ILE A 116 22.44 4.24 -4.61
C ILE A 116 23.72 3.45 -4.90
N HIS A 117 24.84 3.84 -4.27
CA HIS A 117 26.10 3.12 -4.38
C HIS A 117 26.18 2.02 -3.32
N PRO A 118 26.54 0.78 -3.69
CA PRO A 118 26.79 -0.26 -2.71
C PRO A 118 28.01 0.14 -1.88
N ARG A 119 27.83 0.34 -0.57
CA ARG A 119 28.98 0.15 0.33
C ARG A 119 29.31 -1.33 0.33
N PRO A 120 30.59 -1.73 0.34
CA PRO A 120 30.96 -3.13 0.52
C PRO A 120 30.21 -3.64 1.76
N ALA A 121 29.49 -4.75 1.57
CA ALA A 121 28.50 -5.27 2.49
C ALA A 121 29.02 -5.19 3.92
N ARG A 122 28.43 -4.28 4.72
CA ARG A 122 28.52 -4.37 6.17
C ARG A 122 27.65 -5.57 6.53
N ARG A 123 28.30 -6.74 6.39
CA ARG A 123 27.95 -8.09 6.82
C ARG A 123 26.52 -8.17 7.32
N LEU A 124 25.64 -8.74 6.50
CA LEU A 124 24.35 -9.29 6.93
C LEU A 124 24.58 -10.02 8.26
N ARG A 125 24.32 -9.36 9.38
CA ARG A 125 24.20 -10.01 10.66
C ARG A 125 22.85 -10.71 10.63
N GLN A 126 22.82 -11.86 9.95
CA GLN A 126 21.94 -12.94 10.36
C GLN A 126 22.17 -13.14 11.86
N GLY A 127 21.08 -13.18 12.62
CA GLY A 127 21.15 -13.54 14.03
C GLY A 127 21.96 -14.83 14.17
N ARG A 128 22.90 -14.85 15.11
CA ARG A 128 23.51 -16.11 15.54
C ARG A 128 22.37 -17.01 16.03
N PRO A 129 22.17 -18.22 15.51
CA PRO A 129 21.42 -19.21 16.25
C PRO A 129 22.22 -19.53 17.53
N ALA A 130 21.52 -19.70 18.65
CA ALA A 130 22.12 -20.11 19.91
C ALA A 130 22.91 -21.42 19.71
N PRO A 131 24.11 -21.57 20.29
CA PRO A 131 24.87 -22.80 20.18
C PRO A 131 24.10 -23.94 20.86
N TYR A 132 23.82 -25.00 20.10
CA TYR A 132 23.22 -26.23 20.62
C TYR A 132 24.21 -26.88 21.63
N PRO A 133 23.74 -27.39 22.78
CA PRO A 133 24.62 -28.03 23.75
C PRO A 133 25.17 -29.33 23.16
N ARG A 134 26.49 -29.48 23.17
CA ARG A 134 27.15 -30.74 22.83
C ARG A 134 26.86 -31.75 23.95
N ARG A 135 26.33 -32.92 23.57
CA ARG A 135 26.47 -34.15 24.35
C ARG A 135 27.85 -34.74 24.08
#